data_AF-A0A7R7I018-F1
#
_entry.id   AF-A0A7R7I018-F1
#
_cell.length_a   1.000
_cell.length_b   1.000
_cell.length_c   1.000
_cell.angle_alpha   90.00
_cell.angle_beta   90.00
_cell.angle_gamma   90.00
#
_symmetry.space_group_name_H-M   'P 1'
#
loop_
_entity.id
_entity.type
_entity.pdbx_description
1 polymer ?
#
loop_
_entity_poly.entity_id
_entity_poly.type
_entity_poly.pdbx_seq_one_letter_code
_entity_poly.pdbx_strand_id
1 'polypeptide(L)'
;MRMTVGPLPPAVYWRRRVIVLAGVALVVVLAVWACSPAAPEPGSHQAAGTKQHSASRGSGSGSSTGPTTGSPSPTGSPSASPTPTAGSGDGAPVDSAAVPPPADAGEPAARCGDDALTVSVGVDPRRMPAGSTPALYLTIGNGSTKPCTRDIGADQQELYVKHGDTTVWSSDYCDPNHGSDVRRFDPGVHVTYRLVWDGRTASKGCKTARHALSRGSYSLDGRVGTKHAKPYPLTVT
;
A
#
# COMPACT_ATOMS: atom_id res chain seq x y z
N MET A 1 4.21 -3.37 -29.62
CA MET A 1 2.85 -3.50 -29.03
C MET A 1 2.77 -2.53 -27.85
N ARG A 2 1.93 -1.49 -27.93
CA ARG A 2 1.77 -0.51 -26.85
C ARG A 2 0.76 -1.07 -25.85
N MET A 3 1.22 -1.42 -24.65
CA MET A 3 0.31 -1.80 -23.57
C MET A 3 -0.30 -0.54 -22.98
N THR A 4 -1.60 -0.35 -23.22
CA THR A 4 -2.44 0.61 -22.51
C THR A 4 -2.60 0.14 -21.08
N VAL A 5 -2.00 0.85 -20.14
CA VAL A 5 -2.25 0.67 -18.70
C VAL A 5 -3.72 1.02 -18.41
N GLY A 6 -4.49 0.05 -17.93
CA GLY A 6 -5.84 0.30 -17.41
C GLY A 6 -5.78 1.14 -16.12
N PRO A 7 -6.79 1.97 -15.84
CA PRO A 7 -6.76 2.87 -14.69
C PRO A 7 -6.71 2.09 -13.38
N LEU A 8 -5.72 2.39 -12.53
CA LEU A 8 -5.60 1.83 -11.18
C LEU A 8 -6.90 2.08 -10.40
N PRO A 9 -7.31 1.15 -9.51
CA PRO A 9 -8.57 1.24 -8.79
C PRO A 9 -8.67 2.59 -8.05
N PRO A 10 -9.71 3.42 -8.33
CA PRO A 10 -9.84 4.79 -7.83
C PRO A 10 -9.93 4.89 -6.30
N ALA A 11 -10.14 3.76 -5.63
CA ALA A 11 -10.27 3.63 -4.18
C ALA A 11 -8.98 4.01 -3.41
N VAL A 12 -7.79 3.72 -3.95
CA VAL A 12 -6.51 4.01 -3.24
C VAL A 12 -6.22 5.52 -3.23
N TYR A 13 -6.57 6.21 -4.31
CA TYR A 13 -6.41 7.65 -4.44
C TYR A 13 -7.34 8.42 -3.50
N TRP A 14 -8.60 8.02 -3.43
CA TRP A 14 -9.57 8.65 -2.54
C TRP A 14 -9.24 8.45 -1.07
N ARG A 15 -8.77 7.25 -0.66
CA ARG A 15 -8.34 7.02 0.73
C ARG A 15 -7.20 7.93 1.15
N ARG A 16 -6.17 8.11 0.32
CA ARG A 16 -5.05 9.01 0.62
C ARG A 16 -5.50 10.48 0.68
N ARG A 17 -6.40 10.91 -0.22
CA ARG A 17 -6.95 12.27 -0.20
C ARG A 17 -7.84 12.55 1.02
N VAL A 18 -8.68 11.60 1.42
CA VAL A 18 -9.52 11.74 2.63
C VAL A 18 -8.67 11.84 3.89
N ILE A 19 -7.59 11.05 4.00
CA ILE A 19 -6.65 11.11 5.13
C ILE A 19 -5.97 12.49 5.19
N VAL A 20 -5.50 13.03 4.06
CA VAL A 20 -4.87 14.35 4.00
C VAL A 20 -5.86 15.45 4.40
N LEU A 21 -7.10 15.41 3.87
CA LEU A 21 -8.13 16.41 4.20
C LEU A 21 -8.53 16.35 5.67
N ALA A 22 -8.66 15.16 6.26
CA ALA A 22 -8.94 14.98 7.68
C ALA A 22 -7.81 15.52 8.57
N GLY A 23 -6.55 15.26 8.19
CA GLY A 23 -5.39 15.80 8.91
C GLY A 23 -5.33 17.33 8.86
N VAL A 24 -5.56 17.92 7.69
CA VAL A 24 -5.61 19.39 7.54
C VAL A 24 -6.75 19.99 8.36
N ALA A 25 -7.95 19.39 8.32
CA ALA A 25 -9.08 19.84 9.12
C ALA A 25 -8.80 19.79 10.62
N LEU A 26 -8.16 18.72 11.11
CA LEU A 26 -7.75 18.59 12.51
C LEU A 26 -6.80 19.71 12.93
N VAL A 27 -5.79 20.01 12.11
CA VAL A 27 -4.82 21.09 12.38
C VAL A 27 -5.52 22.44 12.41
N VAL A 28 -6.46 22.70 11.50
CA VAL A 28 -7.24 23.95 11.49
C VAL A 28 -8.09 24.07 12.76
N VAL A 29 -8.75 23.01 13.20
CA VAL A 29 -9.55 23.02 14.44
C VAL A 29 -8.67 23.31 15.65
N LEU A 30 -7.49 22.67 15.75
CA LEU A 30 -6.55 22.91 16.84
C LEU A 30 -5.99 24.35 16.82
N ALA A 31 -5.72 24.89 15.64
CA ALA A 31 -5.26 26.27 15.48
C ALA A 31 -6.34 27.28 15.88
N VAL A 32 -7.60 27.05 15.50
CA VAL A 32 -8.74 27.89 15.91
C VAL A 32 -8.97 27.81 17.42
N TRP A 33 -8.83 26.61 18.02
CA TRP A 33 -8.92 26.45 19.47
C TRP A 33 -7.80 27.19 20.20
N ALA A 34 -6.56 27.08 19.71
CA ALA A 34 -5.40 27.77 20.27
C ALA A 34 -5.43 29.30 20.09
N CYS A 35 -6.05 29.78 19.00
CA CYS A 35 -6.20 31.20 18.72
C CYS A 35 -7.54 31.79 19.18
N SER A 36 -8.38 31.02 19.89
CA SER A 36 -9.62 31.55 20.46
C SER A 36 -9.29 32.52 21.59
N PRO A 37 -9.56 33.84 21.42
CA PRO A 37 -9.24 34.81 22.46
C PRO A 37 -10.22 34.65 23.62
N ALA A 38 -9.74 34.18 24.77
CA ALA A 38 -10.44 34.38 26.02
C ALA A 38 -10.55 35.91 26.28
N ALA A 39 -11.76 36.39 26.50
CA ALA A 39 -12.07 37.79 26.78
C ALA A 39 -11.44 38.27 28.13
N PRO A 40 -11.28 39.59 28.35
CA PRO A 40 -10.29 40.14 29.29
C PRO A 40 -10.82 40.65 30.65
N GLU A 41 -9.91 40.60 31.65
CA GLU A 41 -9.69 41.49 32.84
C GLU A 41 -10.66 41.39 34.07
N PRO A 42 -10.31 41.86 35.30
CA PRO A 42 -9.08 42.55 35.79
C PRO A 42 -8.49 42.03 37.15
N GLY A 43 -7.30 42.51 37.59
CA GLY A 43 -6.95 42.54 39.03
C GLY A 43 -5.47 42.36 39.46
N SER A 44 -4.65 43.40 39.26
CA SER A 44 -3.65 44.00 40.17
C SER A 44 -2.91 43.21 41.30
N HIS A 45 -1.56 43.19 41.25
CA HIS A 45 -0.59 43.83 42.18
C HIS A 45 0.75 43.07 42.37
N GLN A 46 1.87 43.77 42.04
CA GLN A 46 3.21 43.84 42.70
C GLN A 46 3.99 42.54 43.08
N ALA A 47 5.32 42.42 43.02
CA ALA A 47 6.42 43.37 42.92
C ALA A 47 7.74 42.69 42.46
N ALA A 48 8.60 43.53 41.86
CA ALA A 48 10.07 43.59 41.87
C ALA A 48 10.95 42.32 41.93
N GLY A 49 11.88 42.23 40.97
CA GLY A 49 13.05 41.36 41.02
C GLY A 49 14.00 41.56 39.84
N THR A 50 14.94 42.49 39.99
CA THR A 50 16.02 42.91 39.08
C THR A 50 16.84 41.74 38.49
N LYS A 51 17.22 41.83 37.18
CA LYS A 51 18.60 41.72 36.64
C LYS A 51 18.64 41.62 35.10
N GLN A 52 18.96 42.75 34.47
CA GLN A 52 20.10 42.98 33.56
C GLN A 52 20.60 41.80 32.70
N HIS A 53 20.51 41.90 31.36
CA HIS A 53 21.66 41.91 30.44
C HIS A 53 21.29 42.25 28.98
N SER A 54 22.06 43.21 28.44
CA SER A 54 22.56 43.38 27.07
C SER A 54 21.62 43.63 25.89
N ALA A 55 21.73 44.86 25.39
CA ALA A 55 21.44 45.28 24.03
C ALA A 55 22.46 44.74 23.02
N SER A 56 22.05 44.55 21.75
CA SER A 56 22.67 45.20 20.58
C SER A 56 22.14 44.64 19.23
N ARG A 57 21.59 45.57 18.42
CA ARG A 57 21.60 45.69 16.92
C ARG A 57 20.96 44.57 16.07
N GLY A 58 20.23 44.85 15.00
CA GLY A 58 19.90 46.11 14.33
C GLY A 58 19.15 45.83 13.02
N SER A 59 18.14 46.67 12.76
CA SER A 59 17.53 47.15 11.52
C SER A 59 17.83 46.49 10.16
N GLY A 60 16.76 46.20 9.42
CA GLY A 60 16.71 46.08 7.97
C GLY A 60 15.26 46.17 7.47
N SER A 61 14.83 47.39 7.14
CA SER A 61 13.53 47.73 6.54
C SER A 61 13.64 47.76 5.01
N GLY A 62 12.56 47.43 4.29
CA GLY A 62 12.47 47.62 2.84
C GLY A 62 11.13 47.16 2.25
N SER A 63 10.20 48.11 2.10
CA SER A 63 8.83 47.98 1.59
C SER A 63 8.71 47.94 0.05
N SER A 64 7.60 47.37 -0.45
CA SER A 64 6.85 47.83 -1.64
C SER A 64 5.45 47.16 -1.68
N THR A 65 4.34 47.79 -1.27
CA THR A 65 3.31 48.51 -2.10
C THR A 65 3.30 48.09 -3.58
N GLY A 66 2.30 47.36 -4.15
CA GLY A 66 0.87 47.68 -4.44
C GLY A 66 0.72 48.36 -5.83
N PRO A 67 -0.42 48.39 -6.59
CA PRO A 67 -1.74 47.73 -6.44
C PRO A 67 -2.47 47.31 -7.79
N THR A 68 -3.73 46.87 -7.63
CA THR A 68 -4.95 47.08 -8.47
C THR A 68 -5.38 46.22 -9.69
N THR A 69 -6.63 45.74 -9.53
CA THR A 69 -7.81 45.72 -10.44
C THR A 69 -7.95 44.72 -11.59
N GLY A 70 -9.11 44.05 -11.61
CA GLY A 70 -9.70 43.48 -12.83
C GLY A 70 -10.78 42.41 -12.59
N SER A 71 -11.94 42.79 -12.04
CA SER A 71 -13.22 42.10 -12.26
C SER A 71 -13.67 42.39 -13.71
N PRO A 72 -14.35 41.47 -14.45
CA PRO A 72 -15.78 41.26 -14.24
C PRO A 72 -16.28 39.80 -14.41
N SER A 73 -17.45 39.55 -13.80
CA SER A 73 -18.42 38.50 -14.13
C SER A 73 -18.98 38.70 -15.56
N PRO A 74 -19.58 37.69 -16.23
CA PRO A 74 -21.02 37.47 -16.00
C PRO A 74 -21.53 36.01 -16.14
N THR A 75 -22.60 35.74 -15.37
CA THR A 75 -23.90 35.18 -15.78
C THR A 75 -24.00 33.82 -16.48
N GLY A 76 -24.81 32.93 -15.88
CA GLY A 76 -25.42 31.78 -16.55
C GLY A 76 -26.16 30.85 -15.58
N SER A 77 -27.36 31.26 -15.16
CA SER A 77 -28.33 30.43 -14.41
C SER A 77 -29.24 29.64 -15.39
N PRO A 78 -30.26 28.89 -14.94
CA PRO A 78 -30.38 27.43 -14.92
C PRO A 78 -31.39 26.92 -16.00
N SER A 79 -32.02 25.75 -15.77
CA SER A 79 -33.15 25.14 -16.51
C SER A 79 -32.71 24.08 -17.54
N ALA A 80 -33.37 22.93 -17.76
CA ALA A 80 -34.64 22.38 -17.31
C ALA A 80 -34.61 20.83 -17.42
N SER A 81 -35.49 20.17 -16.66
CA SER A 81 -36.01 18.84 -16.95
C SER A 81 -36.78 18.83 -18.29
N PRO A 82 -36.88 17.67 -18.97
CA PRO A 82 -38.23 17.16 -19.17
C PRO A 82 -38.35 15.64 -19.05
N THR A 83 -39.38 15.22 -18.32
CA THR A 83 -40.16 14.00 -18.56
C THR A 83 -40.98 14.17 -19.84
N PRO A 84 -41.20 13.10 -20.62
CA PRO A 84 -42.58 12.85 -21.07
C PRO A 84 -42.99 11.38 -20.99
N THR A 85 -44.13 11.19 -20.32
CA THR A 85 -45.35 10.45 -20.70
C THR A 85 -45.31 9.26 -21.65
N ALA A 86 -46.04 8.23 -21.20
CA ALA A 86 -46.51 7.03 -21.88
C ALA A 86 -47.08 7.24 -23.30
N GLY A 87 -46.83 6.25 -24.15
CA GLY A 87 -47.56 6.01 -25.39
C GLY A 87 -47.78 4.51 -25.56
N SER A 88 -49.04 4.08 -25.46
CA SER A 88 -49.50 2.74 -25.85
C SER A 88 -49.31 2.51 -27.34
N GLY A 89 -48.91 1.29 -27.70
CA GLY A 89 -48.89 0.80 -29.07
C GLY A 89 -48.87 -0.73 -29.09
N ASP A 90 -50.04 -1.32 -29.30
CA ASP A 90 -50.27 -2.71 -29.67
C ASP A 90 -49.46 -3.12 -30.91
N GLY A 91 -48.92 -4.35 -30.92
CA GLY A 91 -48.52 -5.01 -32.16
C GLY A 91 -47.42 -6.08 -32.08
N ALA A 92 -47.86 -7.34 -32.06
CA ALA A 92 -47.20 -8.58 -32.50
C ALA A 92 -46.22 -9.31 -31.54
N PRO A 93 -46.42 -10.63 -31.32
CA PRO A 93 -45.49 -11.47 -30.59
C PRO A 93 -44.34 -11.83 -31.53
N VAL A 94 -43.18 -11.21 -31.36
CA VAL A 94 -41.95 -11.75 -31.93
C VAL A 94 -41.46 -12.86 -31.01
N ASP A 95 -41.54 -14.07 -31.55
CA ASP A 95 -40.98 -15.31 -31.06
C ASP A 95 -39.69 -15.06 -30.26
N SER A 96 -39.74 -15.36 -28.96
CA SER A 96 -38.56 -15.39 -28.10
C SER A 96 -37.66 -16.54 -28.56
N ALA A 97 -36.87 -16.29 -29.61
CA ALA A 97 -35.70 -17.08 -29.90
C ALA A 97 -34.81 -16.99 -28.65
N ALA A 98 -34.72 -18.11 -27.93
CA ALA A 98 -33.87 -18.25 -26.77
C ALA A 98 -32.46 -17.76 -27.12
N VAL A 99 -32.01 -16.71 -26.43
CA VAL A 99 -30.60 -16.33 -26.42
C VAL A 99 -29.85 -17.56 -25.92
N PRO A 100 -28.98 -18.20 -26.72
CA PRO A 100 -28.21 -19.33 -26.23
C PRO A 100 -27.39 -18.84 -25.03
N PRO A 101 -27.32 -19.61 -23.93
CA PRO A 101 -26.50 -19.23 -22.79
C PRO A 101 -25.06 -18.97 -23.28
N PRO A 102 -24.35 -17.98 -22.71
CA PRO A 102 -22.98 -17.70 -23.11
C PRO A 102 -22.18 -19.00 -23.02
N ALA A 103 -21.61 -19.40 -24.16
CA ALA A 103 -20.72 -20.54 -24.20
C ALA A 103 -19.51 -20.24 -23.29
N ASP A 104 -19.29 -21.15 -22.34
CA ASP A 104 -18.13 -21.27 -21.47
C ASP A 104 -18.01 -20.28 -20.31
N ALA A 105 -18.97 -20.34 -19.38
CA ALA A 105 -18.62 -20.24 -17.97
C ALA A 105 -18.09 -21.63 -17.52
N GLY A 106 -16.84 -21.94 -17.89
CA GLY A 106 -16.20 -23.17 -17.47
C GLY A 106 -16.32 -23.37 -15.96
N GLU A 107 -16.49 -24.62 -15.52
CA GLU A 107 -16.61 -25.00 -14.11
C GLU A 107 -15.56 -24.26 -13.25
N PRO A 108 -15.92 -23.76 -12.06
CA PRO A 108 -14.97 -23.08 -11.18
C PRO A 108 -13.74 -23.96 -10.99
N ALA A 109 -12.56 -23.47 -11.39
CA ALA A 109 -11.36 -24.28 -11.33
C ALA A 109 -11.11 -24.72 -9.88
N ALA A 110 -10.94 -26.04 -9.69
CA ALA A 110 -10.67 -26.63 -8.39
C ALA A 110 -9.51 -25.91 -7.67
N ARG A 111 -9.49 -25.93 -6.33
CA ARG A 111 -8.40 -25.32 -5.57
C ARG A 111 -7.10 -26.11 -5.76
N CYS A 112 -5.98 -25.44 -6.00
CA CYS A 112 -4.67 -26.07 -6.00
C CYS A 112 -4.35 -26.58 -4.59
N GLY A 113 -4.19 -27.90 -4.47
CA GLY A 113 -3.54 -28.53 -3.32
C GLY A 113 -2.04 -28.21 -3.31
N ASP A 114 -1.39 -28.46 -2.18
CA ASP A 114 0.05 -28.23 -2.01
C ASP A 114 0.90 -29.16 -2.89
N ASP A 115 0.36 -30.30 -3.30
CA ASP A 115 0.92 -31.24 -4.26
C ASP A 115 0.93 -30.71 -5.70
N ALA A 116 -0.07 -29.91 -6.08
CA ALA A 116 -0.14 -29.25 -7.38
C ALA A 116 0.75 -28.00 -7.46
N LEU A 117 1.10 -27.39 -6.32
CA LEU A 117 1.90 -26.16 -6.28
C LEU A 117 3.41 -26.41 -6.32
N THR A 118 4.10 -25.59 -7.11
CA THR A 118 5.55 -25.37 -7.01
C THR A 118 5.80 -24.07 -6.24
N VAL A 119 6.71 -24.11 -5.27
CA VAL A 119 7.14 -22.92 -4.51
C VAL A 119 8.65 -22.94 -4.43
N SER A 120 9.29 -21.85 -4.85
CA SER A 120 10.75 -21.70 -4.81
C SER A 120 11.12 -20.30 -4.33
N VAL A 121 12.31 -20.20 -3.74
CA VAL A 121 12.86 -18.92 -3.25
C VAL A 121 14.24 -18.67 -3.84
N GLY A 122 14.63 -17.40 -3.92
CA GLY A 122 15.93 -16.99 -4.43
C GLY A 122 16.39 -15.66 -3.85
N VAL A 123 17.69 -15.41 -3.88
CA VAL A 123 18.29 -14.13 -3.47
C VAL A 123 19.25 -13.62 -4.54
N ASP A 124 19.27 -12.30 -4.74
CA ASP A 124 20.16 -11.62 -5.67
C ASP A 124 20.73 -10.31 -5.06
N PRO A 125 22.06 -10.18 -4.89
CA PRO A 125 23.07 -11.20 -5.15
C PRO A 125 23.10 -12.28 -4.06
N ARG A 126 23.47 -13.52 -4.43
CA ARG A 126 23.59 -14.64 -3.50
C ARG A 126 24.72 -14.49 -2.47
N ARG A 127 25.80 -13.81 -2.87
CA ARG A 127 26.92 -13.41 -2.01
C ARG A 127 26.86 -11.91 -1.86
N MET A 128 26.81 -11.43 -0.63
CA MET A 128 26.47 -10.03 -0.34
C MET A 128 27.29 -9.50 0.83
N PRO A 129 27.83 -8.27 0.77
CA PRO A 129 28.47 -7.66 1.93
C PRO A 129 27.48 -7.47 3.08
N ALA A 130 27.97 -7.50 4.32
CA ALA A 130 27.16 -7.12 5.48
C ALA A 130 26.56 -5.72 5.31
N GLY A 131 25.26 -5.58 5.60
CA GLY A 131 24.53 -4.31 5.49
C GLY A 131 24.06 -3.94 4.08
N SER A 132 24.25 -4.79 3.08
CA SER A 132 23.68 -4.60 1.75
C SER A 132 22.18 -4.96 1.70
N THR A 133 21.49 -4.51 0.66
CA THR A 133 20.03 -4.65 0.49
C THR A 133 19.66 -5.55 -0.69
N PRO A 134 19.73 -6.88 -0.56
CA PRO A 134 19.51 -7.79 -1.68
C PRO A 134 18.02 -7.89 -2.02
N ALA A 135 17.74 -8.32 -3.25
CA ALA A 135 16.41 -8.74 -3.64
C ALA A 135 16.16 -10.20 -3.24
N LEU A 136 15.05 -10.45 -2.57
CA LEU A 136 14.51 -11.77 -2.28
C LEU A 136 13.35 -12.05 -3.23
N TYR A 137 13.23 -13.31 -3.64
CA TYR A 137 12.21 -13.76 -4.58
C TYR A 137 11.43 -14.93 -3.99
N LEU A 138 10.11 -14.91 -4.18
CA LEU A 138 9.21 -16.05 -3.97
C LEU A 138 8.49 -16.33 -5.29
N THR A 139 8.72 -17.51 -5.87
CA THR A 139 8.05 -17.94 -7.09
C THR A 139 7.06 -19.05 -6.77
N ILE A 140 5.83 -18.89 -7.24
CA ILE A 140 4.69 -19.76 -6.98
C ILE A 140 4.13 -20.19 -8.33
N GLY A 141 3.88 -21.47 -8.56
CA GLY A 141 3.32 -21.96 -9.81
C GLY A 141 2.53 -23.24 -9.66
N ASN A 142 1.98 -23.70 -10.78
CA ASN A 142 1.27 -24.98 -10.88
C ASN A 142 2.14 -26.01 -11.61
N GLY A 143 2.60 -27.01 -10.86
CA GLY A 143 3.38 -28.15 -11.38
C GLY A 143 2.52 -29.33 -11.81
N SER A 144 1.19 -29.23 -11.69
CA SER A 144 0.26 -30.26 -12.17
C SER A 144 -0.14 -30.05 -13.63
N THR A 145 -0.91 -31.00 -14.17
CA THR A 145 -1.44 -30.96 -15.55
C THR A 145 -2.86 -30.40 -15.64
N LYS A 146 -3.45 -29.98 -14.52
CA LYS A 146 -4.82 -29.44 -14.47
C LYS A 146 -4.80 -27.98 -14.01
N PRO A 147 -5.63 -27.11 -14.59
CA PRO A 147 -5.77 -25.76 -14.06
C PRO A 147 -6.43 -25.79 -12.68
N CYS A 148 -6.00 -24.88 -11.81
CA CYS A 148 -6.54 -24.75 -10.47
C CYS A 148 -6.44 -23.31 -9.96
N THR A 149 -7.10 -23.00 -8.84
CA THR A 149 -7.03 -21.69 -8.17
C THR A 149 -6.34 -21.78 -6.82
N ARG A 150 -5.57 -20.77 -6.44
CA ARG A 150 -4.94 -20.70 -5.11
C ARG A 150 -4.95 -19.27 -4.62
N ASP A 151 -5.32 -19.10 -3.35
CA ASP A 151 -5.01 -17.87 -2.62
C ASP A 151 -3.50 -17.83 -2.38
N ILE A 152 -2.86 -16.82 -2.94
CA ILE A 152 -1.46 -16.51 -2.77
C ILE A 152 -1.30 -15.10 -2.19
N GLY A 153 -2.31 -14.58 -1.49
CA GLY A 153 -2.24 -13.26 -0.85
C GLY A 153 -1.17 -13.16 0.24
N ALA A 154 -0.98 -11.96 0.78
CA ALA A 154 0.01 -11.70 1.81
C ALA A 154 -0.19 -12.57 3.07
N ASP A 155 -1.44 -12.91 3.43
CA ASP A 155 -1.70 -13.82 4.56
C ASP A 155 -1.23 -15.26 4.31
N GLN A 156 -0.97 -15.62 3.05
CA GLN A 156 -0.46 -16.93 2.66
C GLN A 156 1.06 -16.92 2.51
N GLN A 157 1.67 -15.80 2.13
CA GLN A 157 3.09 -15.70 1.80
C GLN A 157 3.94 -15.35 3.02
N GLU A 158 5.11 -15.97 3.16
CA GLU A 158 6.16 -15.49 4.06
C GLU A 158 7.53 -15.80 3.47
N LEU A 159 8.46 -14.85 3.57
CA LEU A 159 9.89 -15.05 3.34
C LEU A 159 10.64 -14.84 4.65
N TYR A 160 11.55 -15.74 4.98
CA TYR A 160 12.32 -15.64 6.22
C TYR A 160 13.75 -16.13 6.04
N VAL A 161 14.68 -15.55 6.80
CA VAL A 161 16.11 -15.88 6.74
C VAL A 161 16.50 -16.61 8.01
N LYS A 162 17.22 -17.73 7.87
CA LYS A 162 17.72 -18.53 8.98
C LYS A 162 19.24 -18.58 9.05
N HIS A 163 19.76 -18.68 10.27
CA HIS A 163 21.13 -19.07 10.58
C HIS A 163 21.08 -20.39 11.36
N GLY A 164 21.44 -21.50 10.72
CA GLY A 164 21.13 -22.84 11.23
C GLY A 164 19.61 -23.00 11.39
N ASP A 165 19.15 -23.31 12.59
CA ASP A 165 17.72 -23.45 12.89
C ASP A 165 17.04 -22.17 13.40
N THR A 166 17.80 -21.11 13.60
CA THR A 166 17.28 -19.86 14.15
C THR A 166 16.82 -18.93 13.03
N THR A 167 15.56 -18.51 13.04
CA THR A 167 15.07 -17.42 12.18
C THR A 167 15.61 -16.09 12.70
N VAL A 168 16.38 -15.39 11.85
CA VAL A 168 17.01 -14.11 12.18
C VAL A 168 16.26 -12.92 11.58
N TRP A 169 15.38 -13.16 10.61
CA TRP A 169 14.51 -12.17 9.98
C TRP A 169 13.31 -12.87 9.31
N SER A 170 12.16 -12.20 9.26
CA SER A 170 10.98 -12.61 8.50
C SER A 170 10.27 -11.38 7.94
N SER A 171 9.62 -11.53 6.78
CA SER A 171 8.72 -10.53 6.19
C SER A 171 7.56 -10.14 7.12
N ASP A 172 7.23 -11.01 8.07
CA ASP A 172 6.02 -10.88 8.89
C ASP A 172 6.31 -10.34 10.29
N TYR A 173 7.57 -10.00 10.59
CA TYR A 173 7.97 -9.60 11.93
C TYR A 173 7.64 -8.16 12.30
N CYS A 174 7.95 -7.18 11.44
CA CYS A 174 7.78 -5.76 11.80
C CYS A 174 6.39 -5.24 11.43
N ASP A 175 6.07 -5.36 10.14
CA ASP A 175 4.87 -4.78 9.54
C ASP A 175 4.33 -5.81 8.53
N PRO A 176 3.75 -6.94 9.02
CA PRO A 176 3.21 -7.96 8.14
C PRO A 176 2.16 -7.34 7.22
N ASN A 177 2.31 -7.61 5.92
CA ASN A 177 1.25 -7.31 4.97
C ASN A 177 0.11 -8.32 5.16
N HIS A 178 -1.12 -7.88 4.92
CA HIS A 178 -2.31 -8.71 5.03
C HIS A 178 -3.16 -8.61 3.76
N GLY A 179 -3.95 -9.65 3.49
CA GLY A 179 -4.85 -9.71 2.35
C GLY A 179 -4.77 -11.01 1.57
N SER A 180 -5.84 -11.29 0.84
CA SER A 180 -5.98 -12.42 -0.08
C SER A 180 -5.73 -12.02 -1.54
N ASP A 181 -5.24 -12.97 -2.33
CA ASP A 181 -5.04 -12.86 -3.77
C ASP A 181 -5.31 -14.23 -4.41
N VAL A 182 -6.58 -14.49 -4.73
CA VAL A 182 -6.99 -15.76 -5.37
C VAL A 182 -6.67 -15.69 -6.85
N ARG A 183 -5.69 -16.50 -7.28
CA ARG A 183 -5.26 -16.57 -8.67
C ARG A 183 -5.51 -17.91 -9.28
N ARG A 184 -5.85 -17.91 -10.56
CA ARG A 184 -5.85 -19.09 -11.41
C ARG A 184 -4.42 -19.37 -11.89
N PHE A 185 -4.05 -20.65 -11.86
CA PHE A 185 -2.82 -21.17 -12.41
C PHE A 185 -3.14 -22.29 -13.40
N ASP A 186 -2.94 -22.03 -14.69
CA ASP A 186 -2.89 -23.10 -15.68
C ASP A 186 -1.55 -23.89 -15.55
N PRO A 187 -1.44 -25.12 -16.08
CA PRO A 187 -0.22 -25.91 -16.00
C PRO A 187 1.04 -25.14 -16.43
N GLY A 188 2.07 -25.12 -15.59
CA GLY A 188 3.34 -24.45 -15.85
C GLY A 188 3.34 -22.93 -15.64
N VAL A 189 2.17 -22.30 -15.42
CA VAL A 189 2.09 -20.87 -15.10
C VAL A 189 2.65 -20.62 -13.71
N HIS A 190 3.41 -19.53 -13.58
CA HIS A 190 3.99 -19.09 -12.32
C HIS A 190 3.93 -17.57 -12.15
N VAL A 191 4.07 -17.15 -10.91
CA VAL A 191 4.08 -15.76 -10.45
C VAL A 191 5.29 -15.59 -9.55
N THR A 192 6.05 -14.51 -9.74
CA THR A 192 7.20 -14.19 -8.90
C THR A 192 6.95 -12.89 -8.15
N TYR A 193 7.06 -12.97 -6.82
CA TYR A 193 7.06 -11.83 -5.92
C TYR A 193 8.49 -11.45 -5.59
N ARG A 194 8.77 -10.15 -5.58
CA ARG A 194 10.08 -9.59 -5.28
C ARG A 194 9.98 -8.69 -4.05
N LEU A 195 10.82 -8.95 -3.05
CA LEU A 195 10.97 -8.13 -1.86
C LEU A 195 12.41 -7.62 -1.80
N VAL A 196 12.61 -6.31 -1.59
CA VAL A 196 13.94 -5.79 -1.25
C VAL A 196 14.08 -5.85 0.25
N TRP A 197 15.02 -6.66 0.73
CA TRP A 197 15.33 -6.78 2.15
C TRP A 197 16.50 -5.86 2.51
N ASP A 198 16.47 -5.30 3.72
CA ASP A 198 17.49 -4.36 4.19
C ASP A 198 18.77 -5.03 4.73
N GLY A 199 18.85 -6.37 4.67
CA GLY A 199 20.01 -7.13 5.14
C GLY A 199 20.15 -7.17 6.67
N ARG A 200 19.11 -6.79 7.42
CA ARG A 200 19.13 -6.70 8.88
C ARG A 200 18.27 -7.75 9.55
N THR A 201 18.68 -8.16 10.74
CA THR A 201 17.88 -8.98 11.64
C THR A 201 16.56 -8.27 12.01
N ALA A 202 15.57 -9.07 12.40
CA ALA A 202 14.33 -8.59 12.99
C ALA A 202 13.86 -9.59 14.05
N SER A 203 13.16 -9.08 15.07
CA SER A 203 12.40 -9.89 16.02
C SER A 203 10.92 -9.65 15.80
N LYS A 204 10.07 -10.59 16.23
CA LYS A 204 8.62 -10.44 16.10
C LYS A 204 8.13 -9.17 16.80
N GLY A 205 7.35 -8.35 16.10
CA GLY A 205 6.90 -7.02 16.54
C GLY A 205 7.98 -5.95 16.57
N CYS A 206 9.19 -6.26 16.11
CA CYS A 206 10.34 -5.37 15.95
C CYS A 206 10.61 -4.42 17.11
N LYS A 207 10.52 -4.97 18.32
CA LYS A 207 10.77 -4.25 19.59
C LYS A 207 12.25 -4.16 19.95
N THR A 208 13.10 -4.98 19.33
CA THR A 208 14.55 -4.99 19.55
C THR A 208 15.27 -4.23 18.45
N ALA A 209 16.46 -3.71 18.77
CA ALA A 209 17.34 -3.14 17.78
C ALA A 209 17.62 -4.17 16.66
N ARG A 210 17.57 -3.69 15.42
CA ARG A 210 17.85 -4.48 14.22
C ARG A 210 19.31 -4.30 13.86
N HIS A 211 20.02 -5.38 13.56
CA HIS A 211 21.46 -5.36 13.28
C HIS A 211 21.74 -5.93 11.89
N ALA A 212 22.81 -5.47 11.23
CA ALA A 212 23.26 -6.13 10.01
C ALA A 212 23.62 -7.60 10.30
N LEU A 213 23.42 -8.49 9.34
CA LEU A 213 23.90 -9.86 9.48
C LEU A 213 25.43 -9.89 9.62
N SER A 214 25.90 -10.76 10.50
CA SER A 214 27.32 -11.11 10.60
C SER A 214 27.77 -11.89 9.36
N ARG A 215 29.08 -11.90 9.09
CA ARG A 215 29.67 -12.75 8.05
C ARG A 215 29.34 -14.21 8.32
N GLY A 216 28.85 -14.94 7.31
CA GLY A 216 28.45 -16.33 7.49
C GLY A 216 27.54 -16.89 6.40
N SER A 217 27.12 -18.13 6.62
CA SER A 217 26.20 -18.86 5.75
C SER A 217 24.79 -18.85 6.34
N TYR A 218 23.81 -18.54 5.51
CA TYR A 218 22.41 -18.44 5.88
C TYR A 218 21.55 -19.18 4.84
N SER A 219 20.28 -19.41 5.18
CA SER A 219 19.26 -19.80 4.20
C SER A 219 18.17 -18.77 4.10
N LEU A 220 17.70 -18.55 2.89
CA LEU A 220 16.39 -17.97 2.62
C LEU A 220 15.40 -19.12 2.50
N ASP A 221 14.35 -19.04 3.29
CA ASP A 221 13.22 -19.93 3.28
C ASP A 221 11.96 -19.14 2.88
N GLY A 222 10.93 -19.84 2.45
CA GLY A 222 9.65 -19.21 2.17
C GLY A 222 8.51 -20.20 2.02
N ARG A 223 7.28 -19.69 2.14
CA ARG A 223 6.06 -20.51 2.10
C ARG A 223 4.88 -19.80 1.44
N VAL A 224 3.91 -20.63 1.04
CA VAL A 224 2.57 -20.22 0.60
C VAL A 224 1.54 -21.12 1.29
N GLY A 225 0.84 -20.58 2.30
CA GLY A 225 0.02 -21.38 3.20
C GLY A 225 0.89 -22.41 3.93
N THR A 226 0.58 -23.69 3.73
CA THR A 226 1.32 -24.84 4.29
C THR A 226 2.44 -25.38 3.39
N LYS A 227 2.56 -24.91 2.14
CA LYS A 227 3.61 -25.35 1.21
C LYS A 227 4.88 -24.55 1.43
N HIS A 228 5.97 -25.22 1.78
CA HIS A 228 7.30 -24.61 1.91
C HIS A 228 8.15 -24.82 0.66
N ALA A 229 8.95 -23.82 0.32
CA ALA A 229 10.02 -23.93 -0.64
C ALA A 229 11.19 -24.75 -0.07
N LYS A 230 12.03 -25.29 -0.96
CA LYS A 230 13.35 -25.76 -0.55
C LYS A 230 14.20 -24.55 -0.11
N PRO A 231 14.91 -24.60 1.03
CA PRO A 231 15.76 -23.50 1.46
C PRO A 231 16.82 -23.14 0.42
N TYR A 232 17.00 -21.85 0.16
CA TYR A 232 17.98 -21.32 -0.78
C TYR A 232 19.16 -20.72 -0.02
N PRO A 233 20.40 -21.24 -0.22
CA PRO A 233 21.55 -20.72 0.52
C PRO A 233 21.94 -19.30 0.09
N LEU A 234 22.35 -18.48 1.06
CA LEU A 234 22.96 -17.17 0.84
C LEU A 234 24.19 -16.99 1.74
N THR A 235 25.12 -16.15 1.31
CA THR A 235 26.36 -15.90 2.06
C THR A 235 26.57 -14.41 2.29
N VAL A 236 26.79 -14.05 3.55
CA VAL A 236 27.22 -12.70 3.93
C VAL A 236 28.74 -12.69 4.01
N THR A 237 29.38 -11.78 3.27
CA THR A 237 30.84 -11.64 3.16
C THR A 237 31.36 -10.46 3.95
#